data_AF-A0A5C8GKN0-F1
#
_entry.id   AF-A0A5C8GKN0-F1
#
_cell.length_a   1.000
_cell.length_b   1.000
_cell.length_c   1.000
_cell.angle_alpha   90.00
_cell.angle_beta   90.00
_cell.angle_gamma   90.00
#
_symmetry.space_group_name_H-M   'P 1'
#
loop_
_entity.id
_entity.type
_entity.pdbx_description
1 polymer ?
#
loop_
_entity_poly.entity_id
_entity_poly.type
_entity_poly.pdbx_seq_one_letter_code
_entity_poly.pdbx_strand_id
1 'polypeptide(L)'
;MKHLKELRPTQEALACEQLNANKVYFSEKVLTDHDVKSLYNKLCMVLDIYDVEHELKEGEHHTIFKIIKPIWQNNHDGEISENLGSLVRYIGDNKVLMTNCAEYDADIAAYLKKQLETAGYEVKELSFSSCTEPRKRHDRSWAYINFIQTSKVVIVPMQHAEEDKEALRQIRACFPHLAVIGVNAKPFFSEKGEFVSYSHSIKEQSVS
;
A
#
# COMPACT_ATOMS: atom_id res chain seq x y z
N MET A 1 7.41 -25.44 -4.18
CA MET A 1 8.51 -24.48 -3.93
C MET A 1 9.50 -24.41 -5.11
N LYS A 2 9.04 -24.23 -6.37
CA LYS A 2 9.93 -24.20 -7.57
C LYS A 2 10.26 -22.78 -8.07
N HIS A 3 9.74 -21.73 -7.43
CA HIS A 3 9.77 -20.35 -7.95
C HIS A 3 10.44 -19.31 -7.03
N LEU A 4 11.17 -19.76 -6.00
CA LEU A 4 11.90 -18.88 -5.08
C LEU A 4 13.28 -18.55 -5.67
N LYS A 5 13.34 -17.74 -6.73
CA LYS A 5 14.60 -17.09 -7.13
C LYS A 5 15.02 -16.11 -6.04
N GLU A 6 16.33 -15.95 -5.85
CA GLU A 6 16.89 -15.02 -4.86
C GLU A 6 16.33 -13.61 -5.05
N LEU A 7 15.47 -13.18 -4.13
CA LEU A 7 15.01 -11.80 -4.05
C LEU A 7 16.18 -10.94 -3.58
N ARG A 8 16.72 -10.09 -4.46
CA ARG A 8 17.61 -8.98 -4.11
C ARG A 8 16.78 -7.70 -4.12
N PRO A 9 16.11 -7.33 -3.02
CA PRO A 9 15.35 -6.09 -2.97
C PRO A 9 16.35 -4.93 -3.08
N THR A 10 16.43 -4.32 -4.26
CA THR A 10 17.16 -3.05 -4.40
C THR A 10 16.37 -1.96 -3.68
N GLN A 11 17.07 -0.94 -3.15
CA GLN A 11 16.40 0.25 -2.60
C GLN A 11 15.47 0.92 -3.64
N GLU A 12 15.73 0.71 -4.93
CA GLU A 12 14.88 1.14 -6.04
C GLU A 12 13.56 0.34 -6.14
N ALA A 13 13.58 -0.97 -5.85
CA ALA A 13 12.38 -1.82 -5.87
C ALA A 13 11.44 -1.54 -4.68
N LEU A 14 11.99 -1.11 -3.55
CA LEU A 14 11.25 -0.60 -2.39
C LEU A 14 11.19 0.92 -2.48
N ALA A 15 10.36 1.46 -3.37
CA ALA A 15 10.33 2.89 -3.72
C ALA A 15 10.32 3.82 -2.48
N CYS A 16 11.52 4.32 -2.10
CA CYS A 16 11.74 5.27 -1.02
C CYS A 16 11.14 6.66 -1.30
N GLU A 17 10.78 6.92 -2.55
CA GLU A 17 10.34 8.21 -3.09
C GLU A 17 9.13 8.81 -2.35
N GLN A 18 8.34 7.97 -1.68
CA GLN A 18 7.11 8.38 -1.01
C GLN A 18 7.31 8.95 0.40
N LEU A 19 8.44 8.66 1.07
CA LEU A 19 8.66 9.04 2.48
C LEU A 19 8.63 10.55 2.70
N ASN A 20 9.11 11.30 1.72
CA ASN A 20 9.22 12.75 1.77
C ASN A 20 8.37 13.42 0.69
N ALA A 21 7.34 12.72 0.19
CA ALA A 21 6.46 13.27 -0.82
C ALA A 21 5.72 14.50 -0.28
N ASN A 22 5.76 15.59 -1.04
CA ASN A 22 5.04 16.83 -0.76
C ASN A 22 3.82 17.01 -1.66
N LYS A 23 3.65 16.12 -2.65
CA LYS A 23 2.57 16.18 -3.63
C LYS A 23 2.00 14.81 -3.97
N VAL A 24 0.69 14.75 -4.21
CA VAL A 24 -0.01 13.55 -4.64
C VAL A 24 -0.68 13.76 -5.99
N TYR A 25 -0.30 12.93 -6.95
CA TYR A 25 -0.95 12.89 -8.25
C TYR A 25 -2.09 11.89 -8.24
N PHE A 26 -3.21 12.28 -8.84
CA PHE A 26 -4.34 11.39 -9.10
C PHE A 26 -4.54 11.19 -10.61
N SER A 27 -4.83 9.97 -11.02
CA SER A 27 -5.25 9.68 -12.39
C SER A 27 -6.64 10.27 -12.65
N GLU A 28 -6.85 10.91 -13.80
CA GLU A 28 -8.17 11.42 -14.22
C GLU A 28 -9.27 10.35 -14.30
N LYS A 29 -8.90 9.06 -14.33
CA LYS A 29 -9.85 7.95 -14.18
C LYS A 29 -10.66 8.00 -12.88
N VAL A 30 -10.22 8.75 -11.86
CA VAL A 30 -11.05 8.99 -10.67
C VAL A 30 -12.33 9.76 -10.99
N LEU A 31 -12.39 10.48 -12.11
CA LEU A 31 -13.54 11.28 -12.52
C LEU A 31 -14.58 10.47 -13.30
N THR A 32 -14.25 9.26 -13.77
CA THR A 32 -15.11 8.47 -14.67
C THR A 32 -16.20 7.69 -13.93
N ASP A 33 -15.96 7.36 -12.67
CA ASP A 33 -16.89 6.62 -11.81
C ASP A 33 -17.35 7.50 -10.65
N HIS A 34 -18.65 7.55 -10.38
CA HIS A 34 -19.23 8.43 -9.35
C HIS A 34 -18.71 8.12 -7.94
N ASP A 35 -18.60 6.84 -7.59
CA ASP A 35 -18.19 6.41 -6.25
C ASP A 35 -16.69 6.62 -6.05
N VAL A 36 -15.90 6.37 -7.09
CA VAL A 36 -14.46 6.69 -7.12
C VAL A 36 -14.26 8.21 -7.03
N LYS A 37 -15.05 9.02 -7.73
CA LYS A 37 -14.99 10.49 -7.66
C LYS A 37 -15.34 11.01 -6.27
N SER A 38 -16.34 10.43 -5.63
CA SER A 38 -16.71 10.78 -4.25
C SER A 38 -15.57 10.50 -3.28
N LEU A 39 -14.89 9.37 -3.44
CA LEU A 39 -13.69 9.03 -2.66
C LEU A 39 -12.54 9.99 -2.96
N TYR A 40 -12.25 10.26 -4.23
CA TYR A 40 -11.24 11.23 -4.64
C TYR A 40 -11.45 12.61 -3.97
N ASN A 41 -12.68 13.13 -3.98
CA ASN A 41 -12.98 14.40 -3.31
C ASN A 41 -12.65 14.36 -1.80
N LYS A 42 -12.94 13.24 -1.12
CA LYS A 42 -12.58 13.07 0.30
C LYS A 42 -11.08 13.03 0.51
N LEU A 43 -10.34 12.38 -0.40
CA LEU A 43 -8.89 12.35 -0.37
C LEU A 43 -8.31 13.76 -0.55
N CYS A 44 -8.80 14.53 -1.52
CA CYS A 44 -8.42 15.94 -1.70
C CYS A 44 -8.69 16.77 -0.44
N MET A 45 -9.87 16.63 0.17
CA MET A 45 -10.17 17.34 1.43
C MET A 45 -9.18 17.00 2.55
N VAL A 46 -8.77 15.73 2.68
CA VAL A 46 -7.75 15.34 3.66
C VAL A 46 -6.41 15.97 3.30
N LEU A 47 -5.99 15.90 2.03
CA LEU A 47 -4.72 16.50 1.60
C LEU A 47 -4.70 18.02 1.82
N ASP A 48 -5.80 18.72 1.55
CA ASP A 48 -5.97 20.16 1.81
C ASP A 48 -5.84 20.50 3.31
N ILE A 49 -6.45 19.70 4.20
CA ILE A 49 -6.33 19.88 5.67
C ILE A 49 -4.86 19.82 6.12
N TYR A 50 -4.07 18.97 5.48
CA TYR A 50 -2.66 18.80 5.79
C TYR A 50 -1.74 19.63 4.89
N ASP A 51 -2.28 20.54 4.06
CA ASP A 51 -1.50 21.40 3.18
C ASP A 51 -0.55 20.58 2.26
N VAL A 52 -1.07 19.47 1.71
CA VAL A 52 -0.36 18.65 0.73
C VAL A 52 -0.89 18.97 -0.64
N GLU A 53 -0.01 19.35 -1.56
CA GLU A 53 -0.41 19.62 -2.94
C GLU A 53 -0.96 18.36 -3.61
N HIS A 54 -1.98 18.53 -4.45
CA HIS A 54 -2.50 17.46 -5.26
C HIS A 54 -2.96 17.96 -6.61
N GLU A 55 -2.81 17.11 -7.62
CA GLU A 55 -3.25 17.42 -8.98
C GLU A 55 -3.74 16.19 -9.71
N LEU A 56 -4.62 16.45 -10.68
CA LEU A 56 -5.01 15.45 -11.67
C LEU A 56 -4.00 15.45 -12.80
N LYS A 57 -3.70 14.27 -13.35
CA LYS A 57 -2.80 14.12 -14.50
C LYS A 57 -3.45 13.30 -15.60
N GLU A 58 -3.46 13.87 -16.80
CA GLU A 58 -3.93 13.25 -18.04
C GLU A 58 -2.87 12.27 -18.59
N GLY A 59 -3.32 11.14 -19.15
CA GLY A 59 -2.53 10.36 -20.11
C GLY A 59 -1.49 9.36 -19.61
N GLU A 60 -1.37 8.28 -20.38
CA GLU A 60 -0.64 7.01 -20.25
C GLU A 60 0.71 7.00 -19.51
N HIS A 61 0.72 6.69 -18.22
CA HIS A 61 1.82 5.90 -17.67
C HIS A 61 1.27 4.90 -16.65
N HIS A 62 1.75 3.67 -16.74
CA HIS A 62 1.56 2.56 -15.80
C HIS A 62 2.02 2.88 -14.35
N THR A 63 2.32 4.14 -14.04
CA THR A 63 2.93 4.59 -12.79
C THR A 63 1.92 5.10 -11.77
N ILE A 64 0.81 5.72 -12.18
CA ILE A 64 -0.20 6.29 -11.26
C ILE A 64 -1.41 5.36 -11.07
N PHE A 65 -1.93 4.81 -12.18
CA PHE A 65 -3.04 3.84 -12.14
C PHE A 65 -2.48 2.42 -12.06
N LYS A 66 -2.73 1.71 -10.96
CA LYS A 66 -2.21 0.34 -10.73
C LYS A 66 -3.29 -0.58 -10.20
N ILE A 67 -3.51 -1.71 -10.87
CA ILE A 67 -4.28 -2.82 -10.32
C ILE A 67 -3.32 -3.67 -9.51
N ILE A 68 -3.58 -3.77 -8.21
CA ILE A 68 -2.74 -4.44 -7.23
C ILE A 68 -3.43 -5.74 -6.83
N LYS A 69 -2.68 -6.84 -6.91
CA LYS A 69 -3.10 -8.16 -6.45
C LYS A 69 -1.97 -8.79 -5.64
N PRO A 70 -2.27 -9.41 -4.49
CA PRO A 70 -1.26 -10.16 -3.78
C PRO A 70 -1.01 -11.51 -4.48
N ILE A 71 0.15 -12.10 -4.22
CA ILE A 71 0.63 -13.31 -4.90
C ILE A 71 -0.36 -14.47 -4.76
N TRP A 72 -0.97 -14.64 -3.58
CA TRP A 72 -1.95 -15.71 -3.32
C TRP A 72 -3.30 -15.51 -4.05
N GLN A 73 -3.55 -14.32 -4.63
CA GLN A 73 -4.70 -14.10 -5.50
C GLN A 73 -4.37 -14.32 -6.99
N ASN A 74 -3.10 -14.40 -7.38
CA ASN A 74 -2.70 -14.68 -8.75
C ASN A 74 -2.89 -16.18 -9.06
N ASN A 75 -3.56 -16.49 -10.18
CA ASN A 75 -3.74 -17.86 -10.68
C ASN A 75 -2.47 -18.47 -11.30
N HIS A 76 -1.38 -17.69 -11.35
CA HIS A 76 -0.11 -18.08 -11.96
C HIS A 76 0.96 -18.08 -10.89
N ASP A 77 1.96 -18.95 -11.02
CA ASP A 77 3.21 -19.02 -10.24
C ASP A 77 4.04 -17.73 -10.38
N GLY A 78 3.47 -16.58 -10.01
CA GLY A 78 4.09 -15.27 -10.14
C GLY A 78 5.29 -15.16 -9.22
N GLU A 79 6.40 -14.65 -9.74
CA GLU A 79 7.59 -14.43 -8.92
C GLU A 79 7.30 -13.35 -7.86
N ILE A 80 7.79 -13.60 -6.64
CA ILE A 80 7.63 -12.66 -5.51
C ILE A 80 8.23 -11.28 -5.83
N SER A 81 9.30 -11.27 -6.62
CA SER A 81 9.97 -10.06 -7.11
C SER A 81 9.05 -9.12 -7.89
N GLU A 82 8.15 -9.66 -8.72
CA GLU A 82 7.25 -8.86 -9.56
C GLU A 82 6.12 -8.20 -8.76
N ASN A 83 5.81 -8.72 -7.58
CA ASN A 83 4.70 -8.28 -6.74
C ASN A 83 5.16 -7.73 -5.38
N LEU A 84 6.46 -7.46 -5.19
CA LEU A 84 6.99 -7.03 -3.91
C LEU A 84 6.30 -5.75 -3.40
N GLY A 85 6.00 -4.80 -4.29
CA GLY A 85 5.28 -3.57 -3.95
C GLY A 85 3.82 -3.76 -3.52
N SER A 86 3.20 -4.92 -3.81
CA SER A 86 1.88 -5.29 -3.29
C SER A 86 1.93 -6.00 -1.95
N LEU A 87 3.12 -6.30 -1.44
CA LEU A 87 3.35 -7.02 -0.19
C LEU A 87 4.10 -6.19 0.85
N VAL A 88 4.91 -5.21 0.43
CA VAL A 88 5.87 -4.50 1.29
C VAL A 88 5.87 -3.02 0.96
N ARG A 89 5.90 -2.17 1.99
CA ARG A 89 6.15 -0.73 1.89
C ARG A 89 7.37 -0.34 2.70
N TYR A 90 8.26 0.45 2.13
CA TYR A 90 9.33 1.09 2.90
C TYR A 90 8.73 2.22 3.75
N ILE A 91 9.05 2.23 5.05
CA ILE A 91 8.48 3.16 6.03
C ILE A 91 9.53 4.04 6.71
N GLY A 92 10.76 4.06 6.20
CA GLY A 92 11.86 4.91 6.68
C GLY A 92 12.76 4.22 7.70
N ASP A 93 13.92 4.81 7.99
CA ASP A 93 14.88 4.30 8.99
C ASP A 93 15.24 2.81 8.84
N ASN A 94 15.46 2.34 7.60
CA ASN A 94 15.68 0.92 7.29
C ASN A 94 14.53 0.00 7.76
N LYS A 95 13.31 0.52 7.96
CA LYS A 95 12.14 -0.27 8.30
C LYS A 95 11.23 -0.47 7.09
N VAL A 96 10.64 -1.65 7.03
CA VAL A 96 9.61 -2.00 6.05
C VAL A 96 8.36 -2.52 6.77
N LEU A 97 7.20 -2.23 6.19
CA LEU A 97 5.91 -2.76 6.62
C LEU A 97 5.41 -3.78 5.58
N MET A 98 5.24 -5.02 6.01
CA MET A 98 4.62 -6.09 5.25
C MET A 98 3.10 -6.11 5.47
N THR A 99 2.37 -6.58 4.45
CA THR A 99 0.99 -7.08 4.60
C THR A 99 0.91 -8.17 5.67
N ASN A 100 -0.29 -8.57 6.06
CA ASN A 100 -0.53 -9.77 6.87
C ASN A 100 -0.31 -11.07 6.08
N CYS A 101 0.82 -11.17 5.38
CA CYS A 101 1.18 -12.27 4.51
C CYS A 101 1.16 -13.61 5.25
N ALA A 102 1.62 -13.65 6.49
CA ALA A 102 1.65 -14.86 7.32
C ALA A 102 0.25 -15.44 7.57
N GLU A 103 -0.80 -14.62 7.50
CA GLU A 103 -2.18 -15.07 7.64
C GLU A 103 -2.73 -15.74 6.37
N TYR A 104 -2.08 -15.55 5.22
CA TYR A 104 -2.44 -16.23 3.95
C TYR A 104 -1.49 -17.39 3.64
N ASP A 105 -0.18 -17.17 3.80
CA ASP A 105 0.88 -18.13 3.51
C ASP A 105 2.11 -17.83 4.40
N ALA A 106 2.25 -18.62 5.46
CA ALA A 106 3.31 -18.48 6.44
C ALA A 106 4.71 -18.77 5.86
N ASP A 107 4.82 -19.66 4.86
CA ASP A 107 6.11 -20.01 4.25
C ASP A 107 6.62 -18.86 3.37
N ILE A 108 5.73 -18.25 2.58
CA ILE A 108 6.05 -17.04 1.79
C ILE A 108 6.41 -15.89 2.73
N ALA A 109 5.66 -15.67 3.81
CA ALA A 109 5.92 -14.61 4.77
C ALA A 109 7.29 -14.77 5.42
N ALA A 110 7.61 -15.98 5.92
CA ALA A 110 8.90 -16.28 6.54
C ALA A 110 10.07 -16.12 5.55
N TYR A 111 9.90 -16.57 4.31
CA TYR A 111 10.90 -16.36 3.26
C TYR A 111 11.14 -14.87 2.98
N LEU A 112 10.06 -14.11 2.76
CA LEU A 112 10.14 -12.69 2.44
C LEU A 112 10.78 -11.89 3.58
N LYS A 113 10.35 -12.14 4.82
CA LYS A 113 10.92 -11.54 6.02
C LYS A 113 12.42 -11.81 6.12
N LYS A 114 12.84 -13.07 5.95
CA LYS A 114 14.27 -13.45 5.99
C LYS A 114 15.09 -12.70 4.93
N GLN A 115 14.56 -12.56 3.70
CA GLN A 115 15.26 -11.84 2.63
C GLN A 115 15.42 -10.35 2.96
N LEU A 116 14.38 -9.71 3.50
CA LEU A 116 14.41 -8.30 3.89
C LEU A 116 15.36 -8.06 5.08
N GLU A 117 15.33 -8.91 6.09
CA GLU A 117 16.24 -8.84 7.24
C GLU A 117 17.70 -9.08 6.84
N THR A 118 17.95 -10.03 5.93
CA THR A 118 19.30 -10.27 5.37
C THR A 118 19.80 -9.06 4.58
N ALA A 119 18.90 -8.31 3.95
CA ALA A 119 19.21 -7.05 3.28
C ALA A 119 19.37 -5.85 4.23
N GLY A 120 19.23 -6.06 5.56
CA GLY A 120 19.45 -5.04 6.59
C GLY A 120 18.21 -4.26 7.00
N TYR A 121 17.01 -4.68 6.59
CA TYR A 121 15.77 -4.02 6.99
C TYR A 121 15.20 -4.59 8.30
N GLU A 122 14.67 -3.73 9.16
CA GLU A 122 13.75 -4.13 10.23
C GLU A 122 12.36 -4.37 9.63
N VAL A 123 11.82 -5.57 9.80
CA VAL A 123 10.53 -5.96 9.23
C VAL A 123 9.42 -5.88 10.27
N LYS A 124 8.43 -5.03 10.01
CA LYS A 124 7.13 -5.05 10.70
C LYS A 124 6.11 -5.72 9.80
N GLU A 125 5.28 -6.58 10.37
CA GLU A 125 4.21 -7.27 9.63
C GLU A 125 2.87 -6.93 10.27
N LEU A 126 1.87 -6.61 9.44
CA LEU A 126 0.50 -6.48 9.93
C LEU A 126 0.00 -7.84 10.42
N SER A 127 -0.74 -7.83 11.51
CA SER A 127 -1.46 -9.02 11.98
C SER A 127 -2.75 -8.62 12.66
N PHE A 128 -3.75 -9.49 12.61
CA PHE A 128 -5.09 -9.19 13.03
C PHE A 128 -5.59 -10.26 13.99
N SER A 129 -6.06 -9.82 15.15
CA SER A 129 -6.63 -10.67 16.19
C SER A 129 -7.85 -11.47 15.74
N SER A 130 -8.54 -11.01 14.69
CA SER A 130 -9.65 -11.74 14.04
C SER A 130 -9.21 -12.96 13.24
N CYS A 131 -7.92 -13.10 12.92
CA CYS A 131 -7.40 -14.24 12.15
C CYS A 131 -7.20 -15.47 13.05
N THR A 132 -8.21 -16.34 13.10
CA THR A 132 -8.14 -17.63 13.82
C THR A 132 -7.76 -18.80 12.92
N GLU A 133 -7.89 -18.63 11.60
CA GLU A 133 -7.61 -19.63 10.56
C GLU A 133 -7.01 -18.92 9.34
N PRO A 134 -6.30 -19.63 8.45
CA PRO A 134 -5.74 -19.02 7.24
C PRO A 134 -6.78 -18.26 6.43
N ARG A 135 -6.42 -17.04 6.03
CA ARG A 135 -7.28 -16.10 5.31
C ARG A 135 -7.67 -16.67 3.95
N LYS A 136 -8.94 -16.47 3.59
CA LYS A 136 -9.49 -16.97 2.31
C LYS A 136 -9.10 -16.06 1.16
N ARG A 137 -9.15 -16.58 -0.06
CA ARG A 137 -8.80 -15.85 -1.29
C ARG A 137 -9.54 -14.52 -1.50
N HIS A 138 -10.80 -14.44 -1.05
CA HIS A 138 -11.63 -13.24 -1.18
C HIS A 138 -11.44 -12.22 -0.04
N ASP A 139 -10.62 -12.56 0.96
CA ASP A 139 -10.25 -11.64 2.02
C ASP A 139 -9.39 -10.49 1.46
N ARG A 140 -9.58 -9.30 2.03
CA ARG A 140 -8.99 -8.03 1.55
C ARG A 140 -8.13 -7.35 2.61
N SER A 141 -7.88 -7.99 3.76
CA SER A 141 -7.08 -7.42 4.85
C SER A 141 -5.64 -7.10 4.44
N TRP A 142 -5.11 -7.75 3.41
CA TRP A 142 -3.84 -7.41 2.78
C TRP A 142 -3.77 -5.97 2.22
N ALA A 143 -4.92 -5.40 1.83
CA ALA A 143 -4.94 -4.16 1.08
C ALA A 143 -4.62 -2.91 1.92
N TYR A 144 -4.58 -3.01 3.25
CA TYR A 144 -4.30 -1.86 4.13
C TYR A 144 -2.91 -1.23 3.88
N ILE A 145 -1.94 -1.97 3.34
CA ILE A 145 -0.63 -1.41 3.01
C ILE A 145 -0.66 -0.43 1.83
N ASN A 146 -1.76 -0.37 1.06
CA ASN A 146 -1.89 0.51 -0.11
C ASN A 146 -2.26 1.95 0.29
N PHE A 147 -1.73 2.42 1.43
CA PHE A 147 -1.93 3.77 1.92
C PHE A 147 -1.23 4.80 1.04
N ILE A 148 -1.80 6.00 0.97
CA ILE A 148 -1.13 7.18 0.43
C ILE A 148 -0.20 7.68 1.52
N GLN A 149 1.07 7.86 1.20
CA GLN A 149 2.08 8.37 2.13
C GLN A 149 2.62 9.69 1.62
N THR A 150 2.75 10.65 2.53
CA THR A 150 3.37 11.95 2.30
C THR A 150 4.22 12.33 3.50
N SER A 151 4.95 13.43 3.40
CA SER A 151 5.72 14.04 4.49
C SER A 151 4.86 14.62 5.62
N LYS A 152 3.53 14.72 5.44
CA LYS A 152 2.62 15.34 6.41
C LYS A 152 1.51 14.39 6.91
N VAL A 153 1.06 13.45 6.06
CA VAL A 153 -0.05 12.55 6.39
C VAL A 153 0.10 11.18 5.71
N VAL A 154 -0.38 10.14 6.40
CA VAL A 154 -0.61 8.80 5.86
C VAL A 154 -2.11 8.52 5.83
N ILE A 155 -2.65 8.22 4.65
CA ILE A 155 -4.07 7.95 4.43
C ILE A 155 -4.27 6.46 4.17
N VAL A 156 -4.84 5.75 5.15
CA VAL A 156 -5.05 4.31 5.15
C VAL A 156 -6.39 3.96 4.47
N PRO A 157 -6.41 2.99 3.53
CA PRO A 157 -7.63 2.58 2.84
C PRO A 157 -8.47 1.66 3.74
N MET A 158 -9.46 2.22 4.40
CA MET A 158 -10.38 1.50 5.30
C MET A 158 -11.44 0.75 4.49
N GLN A 159 -11.94 -0.34 5.05
CA GLN A 159 -12.81 -1.28 4.31
C GLN A 159 -14.19 -1.46 4.96
N HIS A 160 -14.44 -0.83 6.11
CA HIS A 160 -15.55 -1.15 7.00
C HIS A 160 -15.53 -2.62 7.49
N ALA A 161 -14.32 -3.14 7.69
CA ALA A 161 -14.08 -4.48 8.21
C ALA A 161 -13.73 -4.44 9.71
N GLU A 162 -13.72 -5.60 10.36
CA GLU A 162 -13.35 -5.70 11.78
C GLU A 162 -11.89 -5.29 12.02
N GLU A 163 -11.03 -5.57 11.04
CA GLU A 163 -9.59 -5.29 11.06
C GLU A 163 -9.24 -3.80 10.98
N ASP A 164 -10.17 -2.94 10.55
CA ASP A 164 -9.95 -1.51 10.29
C ASP A 164 -9.23 -0.81 11.47
N LYS A 165 -9.73 -1.04 12.70
CA LYS A 165 -9.18 -0.40 13.91
C LYS A 165 -7.75 -0.87 14.21
N GLU A 166 -7.50 -2.16 14.03
CA GLU A 166 -6.19 -2.76 14.29
C GLU A 166 -5.18 -2.39 13.21
N ALA A 167 -5.60 -2.33 11.94
CA ALA A 167 -4.78 -1.86 10.83
C ALA A 167 -4.33 -0.41 11.07
N LEU A 168 -5.29 0.48 11.38
CA LEU A 168 -5.01 1.89 11.64
C LEU A 168 -4.07 2.08 12.84
N ARG A 169 -4.25 1.31 13.91
CA ARG A 169 -3.38 1.33 15.10
C ARG A 169 -1.95 0.92 14.76
N GLN A 170 -1.77 -0.19 14.04
CA GLN A 170 -0.46 -0.72 13.68
C GLN A 170 0.28 0.23 12.71
N ILE A 171 -0.42 0.73 11.70
CA ILE A 171 0.15 1.69 10.74
C ILE A 171 0.51 3.01 11.46
N ARG A 172 -0.33 3.51 12.37
CA ARG A 172 0.00 4.69 13.19
C ARG A 172 1.27 4.48 14.02
N ALA A 173 1.48 3.30 14.59
CA ALA A 173 2.70 2.98 15.32
C ALA A 173 3.96 2.95 14.44
N CYS A 174 3.81 2.84 13.12
CA CYS A 174 4.93 2.95 12.17
C CYS A 174 5.31 4.40 11.86
N PHE A 175 4.41 5.36 12.06
CA PHE A 175 4.61 6.78 11.75
C PHE A 175 4.33 7.68 12.95
N PRO A 176 5.16 7.63 14.02
CA PRO A 176 4.89 8.35 15.26
C PRO A 176 4.87 9.88 15.11
N HIS A 177 5.44 10.41 14.03
CA HIS A 177 5.56 11.84 13.76
C HIS A 177 4.60 12.36 12.68
N LEU A 178 3.79 11.48 12.07
CA LEU A 178 2.84 11.86 11.02
C LEU A 178 1.41 11.66 11.50
N ALA A 179 0.50 12.46 10.96
CA ALA A 179 -0.91 12.15 11.06
C ALA A 179 -1.20 10.86 10.27
N VAL A 180 -1.94 9.94 10.89
CA VAL A 180 -2.42 8.72 10.23
C VAL A 180 -3.93 8.68 10.33
N ILE A 181 -4.59 8.68 9.17
CA ILE A 181 -6.04 8.80 9.03
C ILE A 181 -6.56 7.67 8.17
N GLY A 182 -7.69 7.08 8.57
CA GLY A 182 -8.41 6.13 7.75
C GLY A 182 -9.46 6.82 6.88
N VAL A 183 -9.52 6.47 5.59
CA VAL A 183 -10.60 6.87 4.68
C VAL A 183 -11.20 5.61 4.07
N ASN A 184 -12.53 5.50 4.06
CA ASN A 184 -13.21 4.36 3.44
C ASN A 184 -12.88 4.29 1.95
N ALA A 185 -12.19 3.22 1.55
CA ALA A 185 -11.69 2.98 0.21
C ALA A 185 -12.48 1.90 -0.54
N LYS A 186 -13.69 1.54 -0.10
CA LYS A 186 -14.54 0.55 -0.80
C LYS A 186 -14.60 0.74 -2.33
N PRO A 187 -14.74 1.97 -2.88
CA PRO A 187 -14.73 2.20 -4.33
C PRO A 187 -13.43 1.84 -5.06
N PHE A 188 -12.29 1.72 -4.36
CA PHE A 188 -11.03 1.29 -4.97
C PHE A 188 -10.92 -0.23 -5.13
N PHE A 189 -11.87 -1.01 -4.59
CA PHE A 189 -11.86 -2.45 -4.79
C PHE A 189 -12.67 -2.85 -6.03
N SER A 190 -12.06 -3.59 -6.94
CA SER A 190 -12.78 -4.18 -8.07
C SER A 190 -13.71 -5.30 -7.61
N GLU A 191 -14.68 -5.67 -8.46
CA GLU A 191 -15.55 -6.82 -8.21
C GLU A 191 -14.77 -8.13 -8.04
N LYS A 192 -13.58 -8.22 -8.63
CA LYS A 192 -12.67 -9.36 -8.54
C LYS A 192 -11.84 -9.39 -7.25
N GLY A 193 -11.98 -8.38 -6.39
CA GLY A 193 -11.25 -8.27 -5.12
C GLY A 193 -9.88 -7.64 -5.23
N GLU A 194 -9.58 -6.99 -6.36
CA GLU A 194 -8.30 -6.32 -6.61
C GLU A 194 -8.35 -4.90 -6.03
N PHE A 195 -7.21 -4.36 -5.62
CA PHE A 195 -7.12 -2.96 -5.20
C PHE A 195 -6.66 -2.11 -6.39
N VAL A 196 -7.46 -1.12 -6.77
CA VAL A 196 -7.15 -0.19 -7.85
C VAL A 196 -6.61 1.09 -7.24
N SER A 197 -5.30 1.29 -7.31
CA SER A 197 -4.67 2.55 -6.92
C SER A 197 -4.81 3.56 -8.06
N TYR A 198 -5.24 4.77 -7.71
CA TYR A 198 -5.35 5.90 -8.62
C TYR A 198 -4.35 7.01 -8.30
N SER A 199 -3.45 6.78 -7.35
CA SER A 199 -2.59 7.83 -6.79
C SER A 199 -1.12 7.47 -6.80
N HIS A 200 -0.28 8.49 -6.93
CA HIS A 200 1.16 8.39 -6.79
C HIS A 200 1.70 9.59 -6.02
N SER A 201 2.36 9.32 -4.90
CA SER A 201 3.00 10.35 -4.08
C SER A 201 4.43 10.59 -4.55
N ILE A 202 4.79 11.86 -4.77
CA ILE A 202 6.14 12.24 -5.19
C ILE A 202 6.70 13.40 -4.38
N LYS A 203 8.02 13.52 -4.37
CA LYS A 203 8.72 14.71 -3.90
C LYS A 203 9.08 15.58 -5.10
N GLU A 204 8.34 16.66 -5.33
CA GLU A 204 8.77 17.69 -6.28
C GLU A 204 9.87 18.55 -5.66
N GLN A 205 10.99 18.67 -6.37
CA GLN A 205 12.01 19.65 -6.03
C GLN A 205 11.49 21.03 -6.41
N SER A 206 11.45 21.95 -5.44
CA SER A 206 11.15 23.35 -5.71
C SER A 206 12.18 23.86 -6.71
N VAL A 207 11.76 24.24 -7.92
CA VAL A 207 12.60 24.97 -8.85
C VAL A 207 12.92 26.30 -8.17
N SER A 208 14.18 26.48 -7.78
CA SER A 208 14.69 27.71 -7.14
C SER A 208 14.71 28.87 -8.13
#